data_AF-A0A852I1M5-F1
#
_entry.id   AF-A0A852I1M5-F1
#
_cell.length_a   1.000
_cell.length_b   1.000
_cell.length_c   1.000
_cell.angle_alpha   90.00
_cell.angle_beta   90.00
_cell.angle_gamma   90.00
#
_symmetry.space_group_name_H-M   'P 1'
#
loop_
_entity.id
_entity.type
_entity.pdbx_description
1 polymer ?
#
loop_
_entity_poly.entity_id
_entity_poly.type
_entity_poly.pdbx_seq_one_letter_code
_entity_poly.pdbx_strand_id
1 'polypeptide(L)' 'LSRGFGAVYKALDAGTGQQVAIKKMSLREETSEELAANEIVVMRDNRNPNIVTYL' A
#
# COMPACT_ATOMS: atom_id res chain seq x y z
N LEU A 1 -13.79 2.23 10.69
CA LEU A 1 -12.78 3.32 10.79
C LEU A 1 -12.18 3.58 9.41
N SER A 2 -12.90 4.28 8.53
CA SER A 2 -12.36 4.74 7.23
C SER A 2 -11.96 6.20 7.35
N ARG A 3 -10.88 6.47 8.08
CA ARG A 3 -10.17 7.75 8.04
C ARG A 3 -8.81 7.47 7.42
N GLY A 4 -8.71 7.53 6.08
CA GLY A 4 -7.45 7.26 5.39
C GLY A 4 -7.63 7.11 3.89
N PHE A 5 -6.56 7.41 3.15
CA PHE A 5 -6.42 7.52 1.69
C PHE A 5 -6.72 6.24 0.87
N GLY A 6 -7.54 5.33 1.38
CA GLY A 6 -7.89 4.08 0.70
C GLY A 6 -8.43 3.03 1.67
N ALA A 7 -8.85 1.90 1.10
CA ALA A 7 -9.30 0.73 1.85
C ALA A 7 -8.21 -0.36 1.85
N VAL A 8 -8.01 -1.00 3.00
CA VAL A 8 -7.05 -2.11 3.16
C VAL A 8 -7.81 -3.43 3.29
N TYR A 9 -7.39 -4.42 2.52
CA TYR A 9 -7.97 -5.74 2.46
C TYR A 9 -6.93 -6.80 2.84
N LYS A 10 -7.39 -7.87 3.49
CA LYS A 10 -6.61 -9.10 3.69
C LYS A 10 -6.84 -10.02 2.50
N ALA A 11 -5.77 -10.60 1.95
CA ALA A 11 -5.85 -11.55 0.85
C ALA A 11 -4.80 -12.67 1.01
N LEU A 12 -4.90 -13.69 0.17
CA LEU A 12 -3.87 -14.69 -0.04
C LEU A 12 -3.24 -14.47 -1.42
N ASP A 13 -1.92 -14.45 -1.48
CA ASP A 13 -1.19 -14.51 -2.74
C ASP A 13 -1.43 -15.88 -3.39
N ALA A 14 -1.87 -15.89 -4.65
CA ALA A 14 -2.30 -17.11 -5.32
C ALA A 14 -1.13 -18.04 -5.72
N GLY A 15 0.09 -17.51 -5.87
CA GLY A 15 1.26 -18.30 -6.26
C GLY A 15 1.98 -18.91 -5.06
N THR A 16 1.95 -18.24 -3.91
CA THR A 16 2.72 -18.61 -2.70
C THR A 16 1.85 -19.07 -1.54
N GLY A 17 0.55 -18.74 -1.55
CA GLY A 17 -0.36 -18.97 -0.43
C GLY A 17 -0.11 -18.04 0.77
N GLN A 18 0.79 -17.06 0.66
CA GLN A 18 1.09 -16.15 1.77
C GLN A 18 -0.05 -15.16 2.02
N GLN A 19 -0.31 -14.84 3.29
CA GLN A 19 -1.24 -13.77 3.66
C GLN A 19 -0.63 -12.40 3.36
N VAL A 20 -1.37 -11.57 2.62
CA VAL A 20 -0.93 -10.24 2.19
C VAL A 20 -1.97 -9.17 2.54
N ALA A 21 -1.52 -7.92 2.66
CA ALA A 21 -2.38 -6.76 2.77
C ALA A 21 -2.41 -6.02 1.43
N ILE A 22 -3.61 -5.68 0.95
CA ILE A 22 -3.80 -4.93 -0.31
C ILE A 22 -4.44 -3.60 0.03
N LYS A 23 -3.74 -2.49 -0.23
CA LYS A 23 -4.29 -1.14 -0.12
C LYS A 23 -4.82 -0.68 -1.48
N LYS A 24 -6.11 -0.39 -1.57
CA LYS A 24 -6.76 0.15 -2.76
C LYS A 24 -7.01 1.65 -2.56
N MET A 25 -6.50 2.45 -3.48
CA MET A 25 -6.62 3.92 -3.48
C MET A 25 -7.33 4.39 -4.75
N SER A 26 -8.02 5.53 -4.67
CA SER A 26 -8.64 6.19 -5.82
C SER A 26 -7.71 7.27 -6.35
N LEU A 27 -7.39 7.25 -7.64
CA LEU A 27 -6.49 8.20 -8.29
C LEU A 27 -7.26 9.22 -9.15
N ARG A 28 -8.37 9.74 -8.63
CA ARG A 28 -9.28 10.61 -9.41
C ARG A 28 -8.82 12.07 -9.45
N GLU A 29 -7.95 12.46 -8.54
CA GLU A 29 -7.44 13.81 -8.37
C GLU A 29 -5.92 13.75 -8.39
N GLU A 30 -5.27 14.77 -8.97
CA GLU A 30 -3.81 14.87 -9.09
C GLU A 30 -3.12 14.72 -7.71
N THR A 31 -3.67 15.32 -6.66
CA THR A 31 -3.18 15.16 -5.29
C THR A 31 -3.22 13.70 -4.80
N SER A 32 -4.18 12.89 -5.26
CA SER A 32 -4.24 11.47 -4.89
C SER A 32 -3.17 10.64 -5.61
N GLU A 33 -2.77 11.04 -6.82
CA GLU A 33 -1.67 10.43 -7.56
C GLU A 33 -0.32 10.73 -6.92
N GLU A 34 -0.07 11.98 -6.55
CA GLU A 34 1.15 12.38 -5.83
C GLU A 34 1.29 11.64 -4.50
N LEU A 35 0.20 11.51 -3.74
CA LEU A 35 0.19 10.76 -2.48
C LEU A 35 0.45 9.27 -2.70
N ALA A 36 -0.16 8.67 -3.73
CA ALA A 36 0.09 7.27 -4.06
C ALA A 36 1.55 7.03 -4.49
N ALA A 37 2.13 7.94 -5.28
CA ALA A 37 3.53 7.89 -5.67
C ALA A 37 4.46 8.00 -4.45
N ASN A 38 4.17 8.94 -3.54
CA ASN A 38 4.92 9.10 -2.30
C ASN A 38 4.89 7.84 -1.42
N GLU A 39 3.72 7.21 -1.26
CA GLU A 39 3.62 5.96 -0.49
C GLU A 39 4.53 4.86 -1.07
N ILE A 40 4.57 4.71 -2.40
CA ILE A 40 5.43 3.72 -3.06
C ILE A 40 6.91 4.05 -2.86
N VAL A 41 7.32 5.30 -3.11
CA VAL A 41 8.71 5.74 -3.02
C VAL A 41 9.25 5.59 -1.59
N VAL A 42 8.48 6.03 -0.60
CA VAL A 42 8.89 5.92 0.82
C VAL A 42 9.09 4.46 1.21
N MET A 43 8.15 3.58 0.87
CA MET A 43 8.22 2.17 1.24
C MET A 43 9.34 1.43 0.48
N ARG A 44 9.62 1.84 -0.76
CA ARG A 44 10.69 1.27 -1.58
C ARG A 44 12.07 1.65 -1.07
N ASP A 45 12.26 2.93 -0.78
CA ASP A 45 13.59 3.50 -0.56
C ASP A 45 13.99 3.42 0.94
N ASN A 46 13.05 3.13 1.86
CA ASN A 46 13.31 3.05 3.31
C ASN A 46 13.06 1.65 3.90
N ARG A 47 13.79 0.63 3.42
CA ARG A 47 13.68 -0.74 3.97
C ARG A 47 14.28 -0.84 5.38
N ASN A 48 13.47 -1.23 6.35
CA ASN A 48 13.88 -1.46 7.73
C ASN A 48 12.99 -2.54 8.37
N PRO A 49 13.48 -3.43 9.25
CA PRO A 49 12.65 -4.44 9.90
C PRO A 49 11.45 -3.91 10.71
N ASN A 50 11.51 -2.64 11.15
CA ASN A 50 10.44 -1.97 11.89
C ASN A 50 9.48 -1.16 11.01
N ILE A 51 9.71 -1.14 9.69
CA ILE A 51 8.85 -0.48 8.71
C ILE A 51 8.21 -1.57 7.86
N VAL A 52 6.89 -1.50 7.71
CA VAL A 52 6.16 -2.41 6.83
C VAL A 52 6.77 -2.32 5.43
N THR A 53 7.04 -3.46 4.78
CA THR A 53 7.55 -3.48 3.41
C THR A 53 6.43 -3.56 2.39
N TYR A 54 6.74 -3.17 1.15
CA TYR A 54 5.95 -3.51 -0.03
C TYR A 54 6.38 -4.88 -0.57
N LEU A 55 5.51 -5.50 -1.37
CA LEU A 55 5.77 -6.75 -2.10
C LEU A 55 6.16 -6.45 -3.55
#